data_AF-A0AAW9I9A4-F1
#
_entry.id   AF-A0AAW9I9A4-F1
#
_cell.length_a   1.000
_cell.length_b   1.000
_cell.length_c   1.000
_cell.angle_alpha   90.00
_cell.angle_beta   90.00
_cell.angle_gamma   90.00
#
_symmetry.space_group_name_H-M   'P 1'
#
loop_
_entity.id
_entity.type
_entity.pdbx_description
1 polymer ?
#
loop_
_entity_poly.entity_id
_entity_poly.type
_entity_poly.pdbx_seq_one_letter_code
_entity_poly.pdbx_strand_id
1 'polypeptide(L)'
;KEYYAKVVIPKDFSSKVIAAKDGAPKVAKIEFITNDKKNFLAAQINSKVEGELKANITKTITNNYVEVAFDSLYEAKDGLTQAADGSKQIYDGLSTMNEKVPELVDGANKLGDGSSQLVNGQVALNDGIGAAANGSQALNSGLGQLYGKVPTLSNGVN
;
A
#
# COMPACT_ATOMS: atom_id res chain seq x y z
N LYS A 1 -43.15 51.87 -15.20
CA LYS A 1 -41.70 51.92 -14.88
C LYS A 1 -40.95 51.91 -16.20
N GLU A 2 -40.28 52.99 -16.55
CA GLU A 2 -39.60 53.12 -17.85
C GLU A 2 -38.12 52.79 -17.68
N TYR A 3 -37.70 51.62 -18.16
CA TYR A 3 -36.30 51.23 -18.23
C TYR A 3 -35.88 51.15 -19.70
N TYR A 4 -34.66 51.62 -19.99
CA TYR A 4 -34.04 51.50 -21.31
C TYR A 4 -33.40 50.12 -21.52
N ALA A 5 -32.89 49.50 -20.46
CA ALA A 5 -32.40 48.12 -20.42
C ALA A 5 -32.47 47.52 -19.01
N LYS A 6 -32.45 46.19 -18.90
CA LYS A 6 -32.35 45.40 -17.66
C LYS A 6 -31.43 44.20 -17.88
N VAL A 7 -30.50 43.99 -16.95
CA VAL A 7 -29.64 42.79 -16.89
C VAL A 7 -30.17 41.87 -15.79
N VAL A 8 -30.33 40.58 -16.07
CA VAL A 8 -30.77 39.57 -15.10
C VAL A 8 -29.69 38.51 -14.98
N ILE A 9 -29.18 38.35 -13.75
CA ILE A 9 -28.27 37.25 -13.37
C ILE A 9 -29.13 36.14 -12.75
N PRO A 10 -29.26 34.97 -13.39
CA PRO A 10 -29.98 33.84 -12.84
C PRO A 10 -29.37 33.38 -11.50
N LYS A 11 -30.20 32.86 -10.58
CA LYS A 11 -29.74 32.41 -9.25
C LYS A 11 -28.67 31.32 -9.31
N ASP A 12 -28.64 30.53 -10.39
CA ASP A 12 -27.69 29.43 -10.59
C ASP A 12 -26.43 29.84 -11.37
N PHE A 13 -26.26 31.12 -11.69
CA PHE A 13 -25.12 31.63 -12.46
C PHE A 13 -23.79 31.23 -11.83
N SER A 14 -23.56 31.59 -10.56
CA SER A 14 -22.28 31.32 -9.88
C SER A 14 -22.01 29.82 -9.77
N SER A 15 -23.02 29.02 -9.46
CA SER A 15 -22.92 27.56 -9.40
C SER A 15 -22.53 26.95 -10.75
N LYS A 16 -23.02 27.49 -11.86
CA LYS A 16 -22.66 27.03 -13.21
C LYS A 16 -21.24 27.45 -13.62
N VAL A 17 -20.78 28.62 -13.19
CA VAL A 17 -19.41 29.09 -13.46
C VAL A 17 -18.38 28.21 -12.75
N ILE A 18 -18.65 27.77 -11.51
CA ILE A 18 -17.71 26.96 -10.72
C ILE A 18 -17.84 25.45 -10.97
N ALA A 19 -18.89 24.98 -11.65
CA ALA A 19 -19.11 23.56 -11.95
C ALA A 19 -17.97 22.92 -12.78
N ALA A 20 -17.07 23.73 -13.33
CA ALA A 20 -15.78 23.32 -13.87
C ALA A 20 -14.96 22.46 -12.90
N LYS A 21 -14.93 22.86 -11.61
CA LYS A 21 -14.16 22.18 -10.56
C LYS A 21 -14.64 20.76 -10.33
N ASP A 22 -15.93 20.52 -10.56
CA ASP A 22 -16.56 19.22 -10.35
C ASP A 22 -16.52 18.34 -11.61
N GLY A 23 -15.77 18.75 -12.65
CA GLY A 23 -15.61 18.00 -13.91
C GLY A 23 -16.80 18.10 -14.87
N ALA A 24 -17.81 18.92 -14.56
CA ALA A 24 -19.04 19.07 -15.35
C ALA A 24 -19.30 20.55 -15.71
N PRO A 25 -18.60 21.10 -16.73
CA PRO A 25 -18.76 22.49 -17.13
C PRO A 25 -20.22 22.80 -17.50
N LYS A 26 -20.80 23.84 -16.90
CA LYS A 26 -22.16 24.30 -17.19
C LYS A 26 -22.14 25.72 -17.75
N VAL A 27 -22.84 25.93 -18.86
CA VAL A 27 -22.95 27.25 -19.49
C VAL A 27 -23.80 28.17 -18.62
N ALA A 28 -23.15 29.16 -17.99
CA ALA A 28 -23.82 30.23 -17.29
C ALA A 28 -24.45 31.21 -18.30
N LYS A 29 -25.70 31.62 -18.07
CA LYS A 29 -26.43 32.56 -18.95
C LYS A 29 -26.73 33.85 -18.20
N ILE A 30 -26.71 34.97 -18.91
CA ILE A 30 -27.18 36.27 -18.43
C ILE A 30 -28.18 36.79 -19.44
N GLU A 31 -29.32 37.26 -18.95
CA GLU A 31 -30.40 37.76 -19.81
C GLU A 31 -30.32 39.29 -19.88
N PHE A 32 -30.36 39.79 -21.11
CA PHE A 32 -30.41 41.21 -21.42
C PHE A 32 -31.80 41.52 -21.99
N ILE A 33 -32.50 42.46 -21.37
CA ILE A 33 -33.84 42.87 -21.78
C ILE A 33 -33.77 44.36 -22.14
N THR A 34 -33.93 44.70 -23.41
CA THR A 34 -33.86 46.07 -23.95
C THR A 34 -35.24 46.62 -24.31
N ASN A 35 -35.39 47.95 -24.32
CA ASN A 35 -36.63 48.63 -24.71
C ASN A 35 -36.41 49.50 -25.97
N ASP A 36 -36.18 48.83 -27.10
CA ASP A 36 -35.64 49.44 -28.33
C ASP A 36 -36.66 50.33 -29.08
N LYS A 37 -37.95 50.22 -28.73
CA LYS A 37 -39.03 50.99 -29.37
C LYS A 37 -39.07 52.47 -28.94
N LYS A 38 -38.23 52.88 -27.99
CA LYS A 38 -38.29 54.23 -27.40
C LYS A 38 -37.29 55.24 -27.98
N ASN A 39 -36.11 54.85 -28.47
CA ASN A 39 -35.11 55.78 -29.05
C ASN A 39 -33.94 55.03 -29.75
N PHE A 40 -33.52 55.48 -30.95
CA PHE A 40 -32.36 54.96 -31.68
C PHE A 40 -31.03 55.11 -30.93
N LEU A 41 -30.83 56.24 -30.23
CA LEU A 41 -29.62 56.49 -29.45
C LEU A 41 -29.51 55.52 -28.26
N ALA A 42 -30.64 55.21 -27.63
CA ALA A 42 -30.70 54.24 -26.53
C ALA A 42 -30.41 52.81 -27.01
N ALA A 43 -30.89 52.43 -28.20
CA ALA A 43 -30.58 51.13 -28.80
C ALA A 43 -29.08 50.96 -29.08
N GLN A 44 -28.39 52.00 -29.59
CA GLN A 44 -26.93 51.97 -29.79
C GLN A 44 -26.16 51.84 -28.49
N ILE A 45 -26.53 52.61 -27.47
CA ILE A 45 -25.88 52.55 -26.14
C ILE A 45 -26.09 51.15 -25.53
N ASN A 46 -27.33 50.64 -25.56
CA ASN A 46 -27.67 49.31 -25.04
C ASN A 46 -26.86 48.21 -25.73
N SER A 47 -26.77 48.26 -27.07
CA SER A 47 -26.02 47.27 -27.86
C SER A 47 -24.52 47.27 -27.50
N LYS A 48 -23.91 48.45 -27.35
CA LYS A 48 -22.50 48.57 -26.96
C LYS A 48 -22.24 48.06 -25.54
N VAL A 49 -23.09 48.44 -24.58
CA VAL A 49 -23.00 47.99 -23.19
C VAL A 49 -23.18 46.48 -23.08
N GLU A 50 -24.15 45.91 -23.80
CA GLU A 50 -24.37 44.47 -23.85
C GLU A 50 -23.16 43.73 -24.43
N GLY A 51 -22.58 44.23 -25.53
CA GLY A 51 -21.39 43.66 -26.14
C GLY A 51 -20.17 43.67 -25.20
N GLU A 52 -19.88 44.81 -24.57
CA GLU A 52 -18.75 44.94 -23.63
C GLU A 52 -18.97 44.08 -22.37
N LEU A 53 -20.19 44.04 -21.83
CA LEU A 53 -20.50 43.23 -20.65
C LEU A 53 -20.40 41.73 -20.97
N LYS A 54 -20.95 41.28 -22.11
CA LYS A 54 -20.80 39.89 -22.58
C LYS A 54 -19.35 39.50 -22.78
N ALA A 55 -18.53 40.39 -23.38
CA ALA A 55 -17.11 40.14 -23.58
C ALA A 55 -16.35 39.98 -22.26
N ASN A 56 -16.54 40.91 -21.32
CA ASN A 56 -15.87 40.86 -20.01
C ASN A 56 -16.29 39.63 -19.20
N ILE A 57 -17.58 39.29 -19.20
CA ILE A 57 -18.08 38.13 -18.47
C ILE A 57 -17.56 36.83 -19.09
N THR A 58 -17.58 36.72 -20.43
CA THR A 58 -17.01 35.55 -21.13
C THR A 58 -15.52 35.42 -20.79
N LYS A 59 -14.77 36.52 -20.80
CA LYS A 59 -13.35 36.53 -20.42
C LYS A 59 -13.13 36.06 -18.99
N THR A 60 -13.85 36.60 -18.01
CA THR A 60 -13.73 36.18 -16.60
C THR A 60 -14.09 34.72 -16.40
N ILE A 61 -15.17 34.26 -17.03
CA ILE A 61 -15.59 32.86 -16.98
C ILE A 61 -14.50 31.97 -17.57
N THR A 62 -14.03 32.23 -18.80
CA THR A 62 -12.98 31.44 -19.44
C THR A 62 -11.69 31.41 -18.61
N ASN A 63 -11.25 32.54 -18.06
CA ASN A 63 -10.07 32.58 -17.21
C ASN A 63 -10.23 31.68 -15.97
N ASN A 64 -11.36 31.75 -15.27
CA ASN A 64 -11.64 30.87 -14.13
C ASN A 64 -11.66 29.39 -14.53
N TYR A 65 -12.25 29.05 -15.68
CA TYR A 65 -12.26 27.68 -16.21
C TYR A 65 -10.84 27.18 -16.48
N VAL A 66 -9.99 28.02 -17.07
CA VAL A 66 -8.60 27.69 -17.38
C VAL A 66 -7.81 27.49 -16.08
N GLU A 67 -7.91 28.41 -15.12
CA GLU A 67 -7.25 28.29 -13.81
C GLU A 67 -7.60 26.97 -13.12
N VAL A 68 -8.90 26.65 -13.02
CA VAL A 68 -9.37 25.40 -12.43
C VAL A 68 -8.85 24.18 -13.18
N ALA A 69 -8.87 24.19 -14.51
CA ALA A 69 -8.40 23.07 -15.30
C ALA A 69 -6.89 22.83 -15.10
N PHE A 70 -6.10 23.90 -14.98
CA PHE A 70 -4.67 23.80 -14.67
C PHE A 70 -4.44 23.30 -13.24
N ASP A 71 -5.17 23.80 -12.24
CA ASP A 71 -5.09 23.31 -10.86
C ASP A 71 -5.38 21.81 -10.80
N SER A 72 -6.48 21.35 -11.40
CA SER A 72 -6.82 19.93 -11.47
C SER A 72 -5.78 19.10 -12.21
N LEU A 73 -5.11 19.67 -13.23
CA LEU A 73 -4.01 19.00 -13.92
C LEU A 73 -2.78 18.84 -13.01
N TYR A 74 -2.46 19.84 -12.19
CA TYR A 74 -1.38 19.76 -11.21
C TYR A 74 -1.71 18.75 -10.10
N GLU A 75 -2.93 18.74 -9.58
CA GLU A 75 -3.40 17.74 -8.63
C GLU A 75 -3.31 16.32 -9.21
N ALA A 76 -3.73 16.13 -10.46
CA ALA A 76 -3.61 14.85 -11.16
C ALA A 76 -2.15 14.43 -11.34
N LYS A 77 -1.26 15.36 -11.72
CA LYS A 77 0.18 15.13 -11.83
C LYS A 77 0.75 14.68 -10.48
N ASP A 78 0.40 15.37 -9.39
CA ASP A 78 0.89 15.05 -8.05
C ASP A 78 0.38 13.68 -7.58
N GLY A 79 -0.90 13.37 -7.84
CA GLY A 79 -1.46 12.04 -7.59
C GLY A 79 -0.75 10.94 -8.37
N LEU A 80 -0.41 11.18 -9.64
CA LEU A 80 0.38 10.25 -10.46
C LEU A 80 1.81 10.08 -9.94
N THR A 81 2.45 11.15 -9.46
CA THR A 81 3.77 11.07 -8.82
C THR A 81 3.70 10.23 -7.54
N GLN A 82 2.71 10.48 -6.67
CA GLN A 82 2.52 9.69 -5.45
C GLN A 82 2.25 8.20 -5.76
N ALA A 83 1.46 7.92 -6.79
CA ALA A 83 1.20 6.55 -7.22
C ALA A 83 2.47 5.86 -7.76
N ALA A 84 3.31 6.58 -8.51
CA ALA A 84 4.59 6.07 -9.00
C ALA A 84 5.57 5.78 -7.86
N ASP A 85 5.67 6.69 -6.88
CA ASP A 85 6.51 6.51 -5.70
C ASP A 85 6.05 5.31 -4.86
N GLY A 86 4.73 5.19 -4.62
CA GLY A 86 4.16 4.05 -3.92
C GLY A 86 4.40 2.73 -4.66
N SER A 87 4.30 2.74 -5.99
CA SER A 87 4.61 1.56 -6.82
C SER A 87 6.09 1.17 -6.73
N LYS A 88 7.00 2.16 -6.68
CA LYS A 88 8.43 1.92 -6.48
C LYS A 88 8.72 1.33 -5.10
N GLN A 89 8.08 1.83 -4.04
CA GLN A 89 8.23 1.27 -2.70
C GLN A 89 7.77 -0.19 -2.63
N ILE A 90 6.65 -0.53 -3.27
CA ILE A 90 6.18 -1.91 -3.37
C ILE A 90 7.19 -2.79 -4.10
N TYR A 91 7.70 -2.31 -5.25
CA TYR A 91 8.71 -3.03 -6.02
C TYR A 91 9.99 -3.29 -5.21
N ASP A 92 10.53 -2.26 -4.57
CA ASP A 92 11.74 -2.36 -3.75
C ASP A 92 11.53 -3.36 -2.60
N GLY A 93 10.37 -3.30 -1.92
CA GLY A 93 10.02 -4.24 -0.85
C GLY A 93 9.90 -5.69 -1.32
N LEU A 94 9.29 -5.92 -2.50
CA LEU A 94 9.22 -7.26 -3.11
C LEU A 94 10.60 -7.77 -3.52
N SER A 95 11.47 -6.90 -4.02
CA SER A 95 12.86 -7.26 -4.35
C SER A 95 13.63 -7.70 -3.11
N THR A 96 13.57 -6.92 -2.03
CA THR A 96 14.18 -7.29 -0.74
C THR A 96 13.62 -8.60 -0.20
N MET A 97 12.30 -8.81 -0.28
CA MET A 97 11.70 -10.08 0.13
C MET A 97 12.26 -11.25 -0.69
N ASN A 98 12.32 -11.10 -2.01
CA ASN A 98 12.83 -12.14 -2.91
C ASN A 98 14.31 -12.46 -2.65
N GLU A 99 15.12 -11.46 -2.31
CA GLU A 99 16.53 -11.64 -1.92
C GLU A 99 16.68 -12.40 -0.59
N LYS A 100 15.71 -12.27 0.33
CA LYS A 100 15.74 -12.92 1.65
C LYS A 100 15.13 -14.31 1.71
N VAL A 101 14.29 -14.68 0.74
CA VAL A 101 13.71 -16.03 0.65
C VAL A 101 14.79 -17.14 0.60
N PRO A 102 15.89 -17.02 -0.17
CA PRO A 102 16.96 -18.01 -0.16
C PRO A 102 17.62 -18.20 1.21
N GLU A 103 17.84 -17.12 1.97
CA GLU A 103 18.38 -17.20 3.35
C GLU A 103 17.44 -17.98 4.28
N LEU A 104 16.13 -17.77 4.13
CA LEU A 104 15.12 -18.51 4.90
C LEU A 104 15.12 -20.01 4.54
N VAL A 105 15.22 -20.33 3.24
CA VAL A 105 15.28 -21.73 2.77
C VAL A 105 16.55 -22.42 3.29
N ASP A 106 17.70 -21.75 3.23
CA ASP A 106 18.95 -22.27 3.79
C ASP A 106 18.85 -22.51 5.30
N GLY A 107 18.26 -21.58 6.04
CA GLY A 107 17.99 -21.74 7.47
C GLY A 107 17.09 -22.94 7.78
N ALA A 108 16.04 -23.15 7.00
CA ALA A 108 15.15 -24.30 7.14
C ALA A 108 15.85 -25.64 6.85
N ASN A 109 16.71 -25.68 5.83
CA ASN A 109 17.51 -26.87 5.51
C ASN A 109 18.49 -27.19 6.65
N LYS A 110 19.22 -26.19 7.15
CA LYS A 110 20.13 -26.36 8.31
C LYS A 110 19.41 -26.88 9.55
N LEU A 111 18.19 -26.41 9.80
CA LEU A 111 17.36 -26.92 10.89
C LEU A 111 16.99 -28.40 10.67
N GLY A 112 16.63 -28.78 9.44
CA GLY A 112 16.35 -30.17 9.07
C GLY A 112 17.55 -31.09 9.26
N ASP A 113 18.74 -30.64 8.83
CA ASP A 113 20.00 -31.37 9.00
C ASP A 113 20.34 -31.55 10.48
N GLY A 114 20.27 -30.48 11.27
CA GLY A 114 20.53 -30.51 12.71
C GLY A 114 19.55 -31.43 13.46
N SER A 115 18.27 -31.43 13.07
CA SER A 115 17.26 -32.34 13.62
C SER A 115 17.61 -33.81 13.32
N SER A 116 18.05 -34.10 12.09
CA SER A 116 18.46 -35.45 11.69
C SER A 116 19.71 -35.91 12.45
N GLN A 117 20.68 -35.01 12.65
CA GLN A 117 21.86 -35.27 13.47
C GLN A 117 21.48 -35.57 14.94
N LEU A 118 20.54 -34.82 15.50
CA LEU A 118 20.05 -35.05 16.85
C LEU A 118 19.41 -36.44 17.00
N VAL A 119 18.56 -36.83 16.05
CA VAL A 119 17.94 -38.17 16.04
C VAL A 119 19.00 -39.26 15.98
N ASN A 120 20.00 -39.13 15.09
CA ASN A 120 21.09 -40.10 15.00
C ASN A 120 21.90 -40.18 16.31
N GLY A 121 22.16 -39.03 16.95
CA GLY A 121 22.82 -38.97 18.25
C GLY A 121 22.02 -39.65 19.36
N GLN A 122 20.69 -39.52 19.34
CA GLN A 122 19.81 -40.20 20.30
C GLN A 122 19.83 -41.73 20.12
N VAL A 123 19.85 -42.21 18.88
CA VAL A 123 19.99 -43.64 18.57
C VAL A 123 21.32 -44.16 19.10
N ALA A 124 22.43 -43.48 18.77
CA ALA A 124 23.76 -43.86 19.23
C ALA A 124 23.89 -43.85 20.77
N LEU A 125 23.26 -42.87 21.43
CA LEU A 125 23.22 -42.80 22.89
C LEU A 125 22.45 -44.00 23.47
N ASN A 126 21.29 -44.33 22.91
CA ASN A 126 20.50 -45.48 23.35
C ASN A 126 21.26 -46.79 23.19
N ASP A 127 21.95 -46.98 22.06
CA ASP A 127 22.80 -48.15 21.81
C ASP A 127 23.94 -48.23 22.83
N GLY A 128 24.59 -47.10 23.12
CA GLY A 128 25.63 -47.00 24.14
C GLY A 128 25.13 -47.34 25.55
N ILE A 129 23.93 -46.89 25.93
CA ILE A 129 23.27 -47.24 27.19
C ILE A 129 23.02 -48.76 27.25
N GLY A 130 22.51 -49.36 26.16
CA GLY A 130 22.30 -50.80 26.06
C GLY A 130 23.61 -51.59 26.24
N ALA A 131 24.68 -51.16 25.58
CA ALA A 131 25.99 -51.78 25.72
C ALA A 131 26.55 -51.69 27.15
N ALA A 132 26.41 -50.52 27.80
CA ALA A 132 26.84 -50.32 29.18
C ALA A 132 26.04 -51.19 30.17
N ALA A 133 24.73 -51.34 29.95
CA ALA A 133 23.88 -52.21 30.76
C ALA A 133 24.32 -53.68 30.62
N ASN A 134 24.56 -54.15 29.40
CA ASN A 134 25.05 -55.51 29.13
C ASN A 134 26.42 -55.75 29.78
N GLY A 135 27.35 -54.81 29.64
CA GLY A 135 28.66 -54.89 30.27
C GLY A 135 28.58 -54.96 31.81
N SER A 136 27.68 -54.18 32.42
CA SER A 136 27.44 -54.21 33.86
C SER A 136 26.89 -55.55 34.33
N GLN A 137 25.96 -56.16 33.57
CA GLN A 137 25.43 -57.49 33.86
C GLN A 137 26.50 -58.58 33.74
N ALA A 138 27.36 -58.50 32.70
CA ALA A 138 28.47 -59.42 32.51
C ALA A 138 29.48 -59.32 33.66
N LEU A 139 29.83 -58.10 34.08
CA LEU A 139 30.71 -57.86 35.24
C LEU A 139 30.12 -58.45 36.52
N ASN A 140 28.85 -58.16 36.81
CA ASN A 140 28.17 -58.70 37.98
C ASN A 140 28.16 -60.24 37.97
N SER A 141 27.91 -60.85 36.81
CA SER A 141 27.94 -62.31 36.64
C SER A 141 29.35 -62.87 36.88
N GLY A 142 30.39 -62.23 36.35
CA GLY A 142 31.79 -62.60 36.57
C GLY A 142 32.21 -62.50 38.04
N LEU A 143 31.79 -61.43 38.74
CA LEU A 143 32.02 -61.28 40.18
C LEU A 143 31.31 -62.38 40.99
N GLY A 144 30.07 -62.73 40.63
CA GLY A 144 29.34 -63.83 41.25
C GLY A 144 30.05 -65.18 41.09
N GLN A 145 30.58 -65.46 39.90
CA GLN A 145 31.38 -66.67 39.65
C GLN A 145 32.69 -66.68 40.44
N LEU A 146 33.39 -65.54 40.49
CA LEU A 146 34.63 -65.41 41.27
C LEU A 146 34.35 -65.69 42.75
N TYR A 147 33.34 -65.02 43.32
CA TYR A 147 32.93 -65.21 44.71
C TYR A 147 32.58 -66.66 45.02
N GLY A 148 31.86 -67.34 44.11
CA GLY A 148 31.54 -68.76 44.25
C GLY A 148 32.76 -69.69 44.24
N LYS A 149 33.87 -69.31 43.62
CA LYS A 149 35.13 -70.10 43.58
C LYS A 149 36.08 -69.82 44.74
N VAL A 150 35.93 -68.68 45.43
CA VAL A 150 36.79 -68.31 46.57
C VAL A 150 36.82 -69.39 47.67
N PRO A 151 35.70 -70.00 48.12
CA PRO A 151 35.73 -71.05 49.13
C PRO A 151 36.51 -72.30 48.70
N THR A 152 36.37 -72.72 47.44
CA THR A 152 37.12 -73.88 46.90
C THR A 152 38.61 -73.63 46.91
N LEU A 153 39.04 -72.42 46.53
CA LEU A 153 40.44 -72.03 46.60
C LEU A 153 40.91 -72.05 48.05
N SER A 154 40.18 -71.42 48.98
CA SER A 154 40.52 -71.38 50.40
C SER A 154 40.67 -72.77 51.02
N ASN A 155 39.85 -73.74 50.62
CA ASN A 155 39.91 -75.12 51.12
C ASN A 155 41.08 -75.92 50.53
N GLY A 156 41.59 -75.55 49.36
CA GLY A 156 42.69 -76.26 48.70
C GLY A 156 44.10 -75.83 49.13
N VAL A 157 44.22 -74.76 49.92
CA VAL A 157 45.50 -74.23 50.45
C VAL A 157 45.70 -74.50 51.95
N ASN A 158 44.74 -75.14 52.63
CA ASN A 158 44.84 -75.64 54.02
C ASN A 158 45.14 -77.14 54.03
#